data_AF-A0A4R1KB26-F1
#
_entry.id   AF-A0A4R1KB26-F1
#
_cell.length_a   1.000
_cell.length_b   1.000
_cell.length_c   1.000
_cell.angle_alpha   90.00
_cell.angle_beta   90.00
_cell.angle_gamma   90.00
#
_symmetry.space_group_name_H-M   'P 1'
#
loop_
_entity.id
_entity.type
_entity.pdbx_description
1 polymer ?
#
loop_
_entity_poly.entity_id
_entity_poly.type
_entity_poly.pdbx_seq_one_letter_code
_entity_poly.pdbx_strand_id
1 'polypeptide(L)'
;MKTVVRILLGVMGLFFAIFAVLGLVMGGMFGAFFGAGAGSLMLVYQVGTIALAVLGLWSAFTGNRACEWAFSIILLPFWYVGTLIGAICIALLWVAQQGTADTQSAMVD
;
A
#
# COMPACT_ATOMS: atom_id res chain seq x y z
N MET A 1 15.49 0.42 -11.45
CA MET A 1 14.00 0.37 -11.38
C MET A 1 13.48 -0.17 -10.05
N LYS A 2 14.02 -1.27 -9.49
CA LYS A 2 13.59 -1.84 -8.19
C LYS A 2 13.62 -0.85 -7.01
N THR A 3 14.61 0.06 -6.98
CA THR A 3 14.73 1.09 -5.93
C THR A 3 13.60 2.11 -5.96
N VAL A 4 13.13 2.50 -7.15
CA VAL A 4 12.06 3.49 -7.32
C VAL A 4 10.73 2.93 -6.83
N VAL A 5 10.42 1.66 -7.17
CA VAL A 5 9.21 0.97 -6.72
C VAL A 5 9.19 0.83 -5.20
N ARG A 6 10.32 0.43 -4.59
CA ARG A 6 10.45 0.35 -3.12
C ARG A 6 10.24 1.70 -2.43
N ILE A 7 10.80 2.78 -2.98
CA ILE A 7 10.59 4.14 -2.44
C ILE A 7 9.12 4.53 -2.56
N LEU A 8 8.47 4.26 -3.70
CA LEU A 8 7.07 4.61 -3.91
C LEU A 8 6.15 3.86 -2.92
N LEU A 9 6.39 2.56 -2.74
CA LEU A 9 5.66 1.71 -1.79
C LEU A 9 5.90 2.17 -0.35
N GLY A 10 7.14 2.52 0.01
CA GLY A 10 7.48 3.03 1.34
C GLY A 10 6.80 4.37 1.64
N VAL A 11 6.81 5.31 0.69
CA VAL A 11 6.14 6.61 0.82
C VAL A 11 4.63 6.42 0.95
N MET A 12 4.03 5.54 0.13
CA MET A 12 2.60 5.25 0.23
C MET A 12 2.24 4.58 1.56
N GLY A 13 3.02 3.60 2.00
CA GLY A 13 2.83 2.97 3.31
C GLY A 13 2.92 3.98 4.45
N LEU A 14 3.86 4.93 4.38
CA LEU A 14 4.00 6.02 5.35
C LEU A 14 2.76 6.93 5.36
N PHE A 15 2.24 7.30 4.19
CA PHE A 15 0.99 8.06 4.08
C PHE A 15 -0.18 7.31 4.74
N PHE A 16 -0.35 6.02 4.45
CA PHE A 16 -1.37 5.20 5.10
C PHE A 16 -1.18 5.10 6.61
N ALA A 17 0.06 5.04 7.10
CA ALA A 17 0.35 5.04 8.53
C ALA A 17 -0.10 6.35 9.20
N ILE A 18 0.21 7.50 8.57
CA ILE A 18 -0.20 8.82 9.07
C ILE A 18 -1.74 8.94 9.07
N PHE A 19 -2.40 8.53 7.98
CA PHE A 19 -3.86 8.53 7.89
C PHE A 19 -4.50 7.58 8.92
N ALA A 20 -3.90 6.41 9.14
CA ALA A 20 -4.36 5.46 10.15
C ALA A 20 -4.32 6.06 11.56
N VAL A 21 -3.21 6.72 11.93
CA VAL A 21 -3.08 7.39 13.22
C VAL A 21 -4.08 8.54 13.36
N LEU A 22 -4.20 9.39 12.33
CA LEU A 22 -5.17 10.50 12.33
C LEU A 22 -6.61 10.00 12.47
N GLY A 23 -6.98 8.93 11.77
CA GLY A 23 -8.32 8.38 11.88
C GLY A 23 -8.58 7.63 13.18
N LEU A 24 -7.55 7.10 13.86
CA LEU A 24 -7.70 6.57 15.22
C LEU A 24 -8.07 7.70 16.19
N VAL A 25 -7.40 8.85 16.07
CA VAL A 25 -7.71 10.05 16.85
C VAL A 25 -9.12 10.55 16.54
N MET A 26 -9.48 10.66 15.24
CA MET A 26 -10.82 11.07 14.84
C MET A 26 -11.91 10.08 15.27
N GLY A 27 -11.65 8.77 15.22
CA GLY A 27 -12.58 7.73 15.67
C GLY A 27 -12.84 7.80 17.18
N GLY A 28 -11.79 8.07 17.96
CA GLY A 28 -11.91 8.35 19.40
C GLY A 28 -12.71 9.61 19.68
N MET A 29 -12.45 10.71 18.95
CA MET A 29 -13.23 11.94 19.06
C MET A 29 -14.70 11.71 18.67
N PHE A 30 -14.97 11.01 17.56
CA PHE A 30 -16.33 10.69 17.12
C PHE A 30 -17.10 9.86 18.15
N GLY A 31 -16.44 8.89 18.78
CA GLY A 31 -17.03 8.13 19.88
C GLY A 31 -17.42 9.00 21.07
N ALA A 32 -16.65 10.05 21.36
CA ALA A 32 -16.92 11.00 22.44
C ALA A 32 -18.09 11.96 22.13
N PHE A 33 -18.26 12.39 20.88
CA PHE A 33 -19.32 13.34 20.49
C PHE A 33 -20.63 12.69 20.06
N PHE A 34 -20.58 11.54 19.38
CA PHE A 34 -21.74 10.90 18.75
C PHE A 34 -22.10 9.54 19.36
N GLY A 35 -21.40 9.13 20.43
CA GLY A 35 -21.60 7.87 21.12
C GLY A 35 -20.75 6.72 20.58
N ALA A 36 -20.59 5.68 21.41
CA ALA A 36 -19.67 4.58 21.17
C ALA A 36 -19.93 3.81 19.85
N GLY A 37 -21.19 3.71 19.41
CA GLY A 37 -21.55 3.04 18.16
C GLY A 37 -20.96 3.72 16.92
N ALA A 38 -21.03 5.05 16.84
CA ALA A 38 -20.47 5.81 15.71
C ALA A 38 -18.94 5.78 15.69
N GLY A 39 -18.30 5.84 16.87
CA GLY A 39 -16.85 5.69 16.99
C GLY A 39 -16.34 4.31 16.54
N SER A 40 -17.08 3.24 16.86
CA SER A 40 -16.69 1.86 16.51
C SER A 40 -16.68 1.60 15.00
N LEU A 41 -17.63 2.16 14.25
CA LEU A 41 -17.69 2.03 12.79
C LEU A 41 -16.52 2.73 12.09
N MET A 42 -16.12 3.91 12.57
CA MET A 42 -14.94 4.62 12.09
C MET A 42 -13.65 3.84 12.36
N LEU A 43 -13.56 3.17 13.52
CA LEU A 43 -12.38 2.37 13.88
C LEU A 43 -12.22 1.13 12.99
N VAL A 44 -13.30 0.48 12.55
CA VAL A 44 -13.22 -0.69 11.65
C VAL A 44 -12.50 -0.33 10.34
N TYR A 45 -12.84 0.81 9.74
CA TYR A 45 -12.14 1.31 8.56
C TYR A 45 -10.66 1.57 8.85
N GLN A 46 -10.37 2.12 10.02
CA GLN A 46 -9.00 2.45 10.40
C GLN A 46 -8.12 1.21 10.63
N VAL A 47 -8.66 0.12 11.17
CA VAL A 47 -7.94 -1.15 11.30
C VAL A 47 -7.50 -1.67 9.93
N GLY A 48 -8.34 -1.54 8.90
CA GLY A 48 -7.98 -1.88 7.52
C GLY A 48 -6.82 -1.03 6.98
N THR A 49 -6.84 0.28 7.25
CA THR A 49 -5.75 1.18 6.83
C THR A 49 -4.43 0.90 7.56
N ILE A 50 -4.47 0.47 8.83
CA ILE A 50 -3.27 0.05 9.58
C ILE A 50 -2.66 -1.19 8.92
N ALA A 51 -3.49 -2.20 8.59
CA ALA A 51 -3.01 -3.41 7.93
C ALA A 51 -2.34 -3.09 6.58
N LEU A 52 -2.90 -2.15 5.82
CA LEU A 52 -2.30 -1.67 4.57
C LEU A 52 -1.00 -0.92 4.80
N ALA A 53 -0.95 -0.03 5.79
CA ALA A 53 0.28 0.69 6.14
C ALA A 53 1.42 -0.27 6.49
N VAL A 54 1.13 -1.31 7.29
CA VAL A 54 2.10 -2.33 7.67
C VAL A 54 2.56 -3.13 6.45
N LEU A 55 1.65 -3.57 5.58
CA LEU A 55 2.01 -4.26 4.33
C LEU A 55 2.88 -3.39 3.41
N GLY A 56 2.54 -2.10 3.27
CA GLY A 56 3.29 -1.13 2.48
C GLY A 56 4.71 -0.93 3.01
N LEU A 57 4.86 -0.61 4.30
CA LEU A 57 6.18 -0.48 4.94
C LEU A 57 6.97 -1.79 4.88
N TRP A 58 6.33 -2.92 5.19
CA TRP A 58 6.99 -4.23 5.19
C TRP A 58 7.51 -4.60 3.81
N SER A 59 6.73 -4.34 2.76
CA SER A 59 7.16 -4.58 1.36
C SER A 59 8.39 -3.73 0.99
N ALA A 60 8.45 -2.48 1.45
CA ALA A 60 9.57 -1.58 1.20
C ALA A 60 10.88 -2.08 1.86
N PHE A 61 10.80 -2.61 3.08
CA PHE A 61 11.98 -3.10 3.81
C PHE A 61 12.44 -4.49 3.38
N THR A 62 11.52 -5.44 3.15
CA THR A 62 11.88 -6.81 2.77
C THR A 62 12.11 -6.98 1.27
N GLY A 63 11.52 -6.12 0.41
CA GLY A 63 11.46 -6.30 -1.06
C GLY A 63 10.98 -7.67 -1.50
N ASN A 64 10.11 -8.28 -0.69
CA ASN A 64 9.43 -9.48 -1.08
C ASN A 64 8.41 -9.13 -2.17
N ARG A 65 8.65 -9.62 -3.39
CA ARG A 65 7.78 -9.37 -4.56
C ARG A 65 6.31 -9.71 -4.27
N ALA A 66 6.03 -10.78 -3.52
CA ALA A 66 4.66 -11.17 -3.20
C ALA A 66 3.91 -10.07 -2.41
N CYS A 67 4.61 -9.37 -1.50
CA CYS A 67 4.04 -8.28 -0.73
C CYS A 67 3.82 -7.01 -1.58
N GLU A 68 4.73 -6.72 -2.52
CA GLU A 68 4.60 -5.57 -3.44
C GLU A 68 3.37 -5.70 -4.36
N TRP A 69 3.13 -6.91 -4.87
CA TRP A 69 1.94 -7.23 -5.66
C TRP A 69 0.67 -7.22 -4.82
N ALA A 70 0.68 -7.84 -3.63
CA ALA A 70 -0.47 -7.85 -2.74
C ALA A 70 -0.91 -6.43 -2.34
N PHE A 71 0.05 -5.57 -1.95
CA PHE A 71 -0.25 -4.19 -1.60
C PHE A 71 -0.85 -3.41 -2.78
N SER A 72 -0.27 -3.56 -3.98
CA SER A 72 -0.75 -2.86 -5.18
C SER A 72 -2.16 -3.32 -5.60
N ILE A 73 -2.46 -4.62 -5.50
CA ILE A 73 -3.78 -5.18 -5.79
C ILE A 73 -4.82 -4.71 -4.78
N ILE A 74 -4.49 -4.65 -3.49
CA ILE A 74 -5.43 -4.18 -2.46
C ILE A 74 -5.67 -2.67 -2.58
N LEU A 75 -4.71 -1.91 -3.12
CA LEU A 75 -4.85 -0.47 -3.39
C LEU A 75 -5.83 -0.14 -4.51
N LEU A 76 -6.03 -1.04 -5.49
CA LEU A 76 -6.96 -0.85 -6.62
C LEU A 76 -8.41 -0.56 -6.18
N PRO A 77 -9.06 -1.38 -5.33
CA PRO A 77 -10.44 -1.16 -4.92
C PRO A 77 -10.60 -0.12 -3.79
N PHE A 78 -9.51 0.30 -3.13
CA PHE A 78 -9.63 1.04 -1.87
C PHE A 78 -10.01 2.52 -2.06
N TRP A 79 -9.56 3.18 -3.15
CA TRP A 79 -9.88 4.59 -3.47
C TRP A 79 -9.38 4.96 -4.88
N TYR A 80 -10.12 5.75 -5.67
CA TYR A 80 -9.68 6.35 -6.96
C TYR A 80 -8.21 6.83 -7.02
N VAL A 81 -7.70 7.52 -5.98
CA VAL A 81 -6.29 7.96 -5.92
C VAL A 81 -5.35 6.76 -5.73
N GLY A 82 -5.75 5.81 -4.88
CA GLY A 82 -5.06 4.56 -4.67
C GLY A 82 -5.05 3.65 -5.89
N THR A 83 -6.12 3.63 -6.68
CA THR A 83 -6.24 2.87 -7.92
C THR A 83 -5.25 3.37 -8.97
N LEU A 84 -5.09 4.68 -9.09
CA LEU A 84 -4.17 5.31 -10.05
C LEU A 84 -2.71 4.99 -9.70
N ILE A 85 -2.36 5.03 -8.42
CA ILE A 85 -1.03 4.70 -7.92
C ILE A 85 -0.77 3.19 -8.01
N GLY A 86 -1.75 2.35 -7.67
CA GLY A 86 -1.66 0.89 -7.79
C GLY A 86 -1.47 0.45 -9.24
N ALA A 87 -2.18 1.05 -10.19
CA ALA A 87 -2.00 0.80 -11.61
C ALA A 87 -0.58 1.18 -12.10
N ILE A 88 -0.05 2.33 -11.64
CA ILE A 88 1.33 2.75 -11.94
C ILE A 88 2.34 1.76 -11.35
N CYS A 89 2.16 1.32 -10.10
CA CYS A 89 3.02 0.31 -9.47
C CYS A 89 3.02 -1.01 -10.24
N ILE A 90 1.84 -1.49 -10.66
CA ILE A 90 1.71 -2.72 -11.45
C ILE A 90 2.39 -2.58 -12.80
N ALA A 91 2.17 -1.46 -13.51
CA ALA A 91 2.83 -1.19 -14.78
C ALA A 91 4.36 -1.18 -14.63
N LEU A 92 4.89 -0.55 -13.58
CA LEU A 92 6.32 -0.52 -13.28
C LEU A 92 6.88 -1.90 -12.92
N LEU A 93 6.13 -2.71 -12.16
CA LEU A 93 6.50 -4.08 -11.83
C LEU A 93 6.54 -4.97 -13.08
N TRP A 94 5.63 -4.76 -14.03
CA TRP A 94 5.56 -5.54 -15.26
C TRP A 94 6.67 -5.18 -16.25
N VAL A 95 6.98 -3.90 -16.42
CA VAL A 95 8.14 -3.44 -17.21
C VAL A 95 9.46 -3.93 -16.60
N ALA A 96 9.56 -3.93 -15.26
CA ALA A 96 10.74 -4.47 -14.58
C ALA A 96 10.92 -5.99 -14.79
N GLN A 97 9.84 -6.75 -15.05
CA GLN A 97 9.92 -8.17 -15.38
C GLN A 97 10.41 -8.42 -16.80
N GLN A 98 9.94 -7.64 -17.78
CA GLN A 98 10.37 -7.77 -19.18
C GLN A 98 11.88 -7.54 -19.34
N GLY A 99 12.41 -6.49 -18.71
CA GLY A 99 13.86 -6.23 -18.71
C GLY A 99 14.71 -7.24 -17.94
N THR A 100 14.12 -8.19 -17.20
CA THR A 100 14.86 -9.33 -16.62
C THR A 100 14.82 -10.56 -17.52
N ALA A 101 13.77 -10.71 -18.33
CA ALA A 101 13.62 -11.82 -19.27
C ALA A 101 14.60 -11.69 -20.45
N ASP A 102 14.78 -10.47 -20.99
CA ASP A 102 15.70 -10.22 -22.12
C ASP A 102 17.18 -10.46 -21.77
N THR A 103 17.58 -10.18 -20.52
CA THR A 103 18.94 -10.45 -20.06
C THR A 103 19.18 -11.95 -19.83
N GLN A 104 18.12 -12.72 -19.58
CA GLN A 104 18.21 -14.14 -19.32
C GLN A 104 18.30 -14.96 -20.61
N SER A 105 17.69 -14.49 -21.71
CA SER A 105 17.89 -15.04 -23.06
C SER A 105 19.26 -14.70 -23.63
N ALA A 106 19.82 -13.52 -23.33
CA ALA A 106 21.15 -13.11 -23.82
C ALA A 106 22.35 -13.83 -23.13
N MET A 107 22.13 -14.59 -22.05
CA MET A 107 23.17 -15.40 -21.38
C MET A 107 23.13 -16.88 -21.78
N VAL A 108 22.20 -17.28 -22.64
CA VAL A 108 22.02 -18.68 -23.09
C VAL A 108 22.55 -18.89 -24.52
N ASP A 109 22.93 -17.82 -25.22
CA ASP A 109 23.70 -17.84 -26.48
C ASP A 109 25.20 -17.64 -26.24
#